data_AF-A0A926GYT8-F1
#
_entry.id   AF-A0A926GYT8-F1
#
_cell.length_a   1.000
_cell.length_b   1.000
_cell.length_c   1.000
_cell.angle_alpha   90.00
_cell.angle_beta   90.00
_cell.angle_gamma   90.00
#
_symmetry.space_group_name_H-M   'P 1'
#
loop_
_entity.id
_entity.type
_entity.pdbx_description
1 polymer ?
#
loop_
_entity_poly.entity_id
_entity_poly.type
_entity_poly.pdbx_seq_one_letter_code
_entity_poly.pdbx_strand_id
1 'polypeptide(L)'
;MISGFLREDSEKSKSPWVSVTVHGFNGRSVTHDALIDTGFSGTMSLLPADVATLGLSQSGVAPTTLADGSLILSTLYFASVEWDGIRVLTQVVADGDVPLVGMKLLAGYNLSVDVTDNGKVEIMRLVPLRYAAPPTDEDEPTEPDTR
;
A
#
# COMPACT_ATOMS: atom_id res chain seq x y z
N MET A 1 1.15 -0.24 -13.25
CA MET A 1 2.38 0.32 -12.63
C MET A 1 1.99 1.66 -12.06
N ILE A 2 2.28 1.89 -10.78
CA ILE A 2 2.04 3.16 -10.11
C ILE A 2 3.41 3.82 -9.91
N SER A 3 3.50 5.09 -10.28
CA SER A 3 4.71 5.90 -10.10
C SER A 3 4.52 6.85 -8.93
N GLY A 4 5.55 6.95 -8.10
CA GLY A 4 5.65 7.89 -7.01
C GLY A 4 6.81 8.88 -7.23
N PHE A 5 7.17 9.59 -6.17
CA PHE A 5 8.29 10.52 -6.15
C PHE A 5 8.89 10.60 -4.75
N LEU A 6 10.14 11.05 -4.66
CA LEU A 6 10.76 11.39 -3.38
C LEU A 6 10.45 12.83 -3.00
N ARG A 7 10.19 13.07 -1.72
CA ARG A 7 10.10 14.41 -1.12
C ARG A 7 11.16 14.52 -0.03
N GLU A 8 11.94 15.61 -0.09
CA GLU A 8 12.90 15.95 0.96
C GLU A 8 12.23 16.82 2.03
N ASP A 9 12.45 16.50 3.30
CA ASP A 9 11.97 17.30 4.43
C ASP A 9 13.04 18.29 4.94
N SER A 10 12.71 19.05 5.98
CA SER A 10 13.63 20.04 6.57
C SER A 10 14.88 19.42 7.20
N GLU A 11 14.86 18.13 7.53
CA GLU A 11 15.99 17.38 8.06
C GLU A 11 16.84 16.74 6.94
N LYS A 12 16.51 17.02 5.68
CA LYS A 12 17.11 16.45 4.46
C LYS A 12 16.90 14.94 4.33
N SER A 13 15.87 14.41 5.00
CA SER A 13 15.45 13.03 4.80
C SER A 13 14.56 12.94 3.56
N LYS A 14 14.74 11.88 2.77
CA LYS A 14 13.96 11.63 1.56
C LYS A 14 12.98 10.50 1.81
N SER A 15 11.69 10.83 1.68
CA SER A 15 10.61 9.87 1.86
C SER A 15 9.90 9.58 0.54
N PRO A 16 9.43 8.35 0.28
CA PRO A 16 8.68 7.98 -0.91
C PRO A 16 7.20 8.36 -0.79
N TRP A 17 6.67 9.04 -1.79
CA TRP A 17 5.27 9.48 -1.87
C TRP A 17 4.61 8.97 -3.15
N VAL A 18 3.29 8.85 -3.11
CA VAL A 18 2.47 8.47 -4.26
C VAL A 18 1.17 9.27 -4.26
N SER A 19 0.74 9.73 -5.44
CA SER A 19 -0.54 10.41 -5.58
C SER A 19 -1.66 9.39 -5.64
N VAL A 20 -2.65 9.52 -4.76
CA VAL A 20 -3.76 8.57 -4.60
C VAL A 20 -5.09 9.32 -4.59
N THR A 21 -6.03 8.82 -5.38
CA THR A 21 -7.40 9.34 -5.40
C THR A 21 -8.30 8.45 -4.55
N VAL A 22 -9.06 9.06 -3.65
CA VAL A 22 -10.05 8.39 -2.82
C VAL A 22 -11.43 8.89 -3.19
N HIS A 23 -12.33 7.96 -3.48
CA HIS A 23 -13.71 8.22 -3.83
C HIS A 23 -14.62 7.97 -2.63
N GLY A 24 -15.47 8.95 -2.37
CA GLY A 24 -16.53 8.89 -1.39
C GLY A 24 -17.81 8.28 -1.95
N PHE A 25 -18.70 7.83 -1.07
CA PHE A 25 -20.00 7.28 -1.46
C PHE A 25 -21.00 8.36 -1.89
N ASN A 26 -20.68 9.63 -1.63
CA ASN A 26 -21.47 10.79 -2.05
C ASN A 26 -21.10 11.29 -3.47
N GLY A 27 -20.28 10.55 -4.22
CA GLY A 27 -19.83 10.91 -5.57
C GLY A 27 -18.68 11.92 -5.61
N ARG A 28 -18.19 12.40 -4.46
CA ARG A 28 -16.99 13.25 -4.38
C ARG A 28 -15.73 12.40 -4.36
N SER A 29 -14.62 13.03 -4.71
CA SER A 29 -13.29 12.44 -4.57
C SER A 29 -12.28 13.49 -4.14
N VAL A 30 -11.24 13.03 -3.47
CA VAL A 30 -10.06 13.83 -3.11
C VAL A 30 -8.82 13.11 -3.61
N THR A 31 -7.84 13.87 -4.08
CA THR A 31 -6.54 13.35 -4.48
C THR A 31 -5.50 13.94 -3.55
N HIS A 32 -4.70 13.08 -2.92
CA HIS A 32 -3.61 13.49 -2.06
C HIS A 32 -2.31 12.83 -2.49
N ASP A 33 -1.22 13.53 -2.26
CA ASP A 33 0.07 12.88 -2.13
C ASP A 33 0.11 12.19 -0.77
N ALA A 34 0.25 10.87 -0.78
CA ALA A 34 0.33 10.04 0.41
C ALA A 34 1.77 9.54 0.60
N LEU A 35 2.24 9.55 1.84
CA LEU A 35 3.52 8.98 2.24
C LEU A 35 3.41 7.45 2.19
N ILE A 36 4.36 6.77 1.54
CA ILE A 36 4.44 5.32 1.58
C ILE A 36 5.14 4.93 2.88
N ASP A 37 4.38 4.31 3.79
CA ASP A 37 4.83 3.94 5.13
C ASP A 37 4.85 2.42 5.29
N THR A 38 6.06 1.85 5.28
CA THR A 38 6.27 0.41 5.47
C THR A 38 6.13 -0.05 6.93
N GLY A 39 6.14 0.88 7.89
CA GLY A 39 5.82 0.64 9.29
C GLY A 39 4.32 0.62 9.56
N PHE A 40 3.50 1.19 8.67
CA PHE A 40 2.06 1.18 8.78
C PHE A 40 1.43 -0.12 8.24
N SER A 41 0.87 -0.93 9.15
CA SER A 41 0.24 -2.22 8.81
C SER A 41 -1.17 -2.11 8.22
N GLY A 42 -1.76 -0.91 8.17
CA GLY A 42 -3.06 -0.64 7.58
C GLY A 42 -3.03 -0.59 6.05
N THR A 43 -4.14 -0.18 5.43
CA THR A 43 -4.20 0.01 3.97
C THR A 43 -3.88 1.45 3.60
N MET A 44 -4.62 2.40 4.17
CA MET A 44 -4.39 3.83 3.99
C MET A 44 -4.87 4.61 5.22
N SER A 45 -4.21 5.73 5.54
CA SER A 45 -4.77 6.75 6.42
C SER A 45 -5.20 7.99 5.63
N LEU A 46 -6.20 8.71 6.14
CA LEU A 46 -6.69 9.97 5.58
C LEU A 46 -6.72 11.05 6.66
N LEU A 47 -6.77 12.31 6.24
CA LEU A 47 -7.04 13.39 7.17
C LEU A 47 -8.47 13.25 7.71
N PRO A 48 -8.71 13.52 8.99
CA PRO A 48 -10.07 13.51 9.55
C PRO A 48 -11.07 14.39 8.78
N ALA A 49 -10.60 15.50 8.18
CA ALA A 49 -11.43 16.38 7.36
C ALA A 49 -11.95 15.72 6.07
N ASP A 50 -11.23 14.75 5.52
CA ASP A 50 -11.60 14.08 4.27
C ASP A 50 -12.77 13.12 4.47
N VAL A 51 -12.90 12.53 5.66
CA VAL A 51 -14.01 11.62 6.01
C VAL A 51 -15.35 12.31 5.77
N ALA A 52 -15.52 13.51 6.31
CA ALA A 52 -16.76 14.28 6.16
C ALA A 52 -16.94 14.75 4.71
N THR A 53 -15.86 15.20 4.07
CA THR A 53 -15.87 15.67 2.68
C THR A 53 -16.35 14.57 1.71
N LEU A 54 -15.83 13.36 1.88
CA LEU A 54 -16.14 12.18 1.08
C LEU A 54 -17.42 11.45 1.52
N GLY A 55 -18.00 11.83 2.66
CA GLY A 55 -19.17 11.14 3.21
C GLY A 55 -18.89 9.65 3.48
N LEU A 56 -17.72 9.34 4.03
CA LEU A 56 -17.35 7.95 4.34
C LEU A 56 -18.16 7.42 5.51
N SER A 57 -18.55 6.15 5.43
CA SER A 57 -19.26 5.47 6.50
C SER A 57 -18.28 4.79 7.44
N GLN A 58 -18.47 5.00 8.75
CA GLN A 58 -17.69 4.29 9.76
C GLN A 58 -17.97 2.79 9.67
N SER A 59 -16.89 2.01 9.61
CA SER A 59 -16.92 0.54 9.54
C SER A 59 -16.64 -0.12 10.89
N GLY A 60 -16.00 0.60 11.83
CA GLY A 60 -15.69 0.10 13.16
C GLY A 60 -14.61 0.91 13.86
N VAL A 61 -14.04 0.31 14.90
CA VAL A 61 -12.89 0.81 15.66
C VAL A 61 -11.94 -0.38 15.86
N ALA A 62 -10.63 -0.14 15.77
CA ALA A 62 -9.62 -1.16 16.03
C ALA A 62 -8.49 -0.61 16.90
N PRO A 63 -7.88 -1.44 17.76
CA PRO A 63 -6.63 -1.08 18.43
C PRO A 63 -5.51 -0.93 17.41
N THR A 64 -4.78 0.17 17.48
CA THR A 64 -3.63 0.49 16.65
C THR A 64 -2.43 0.75 17.54
N THR A 65 -1.30 0.11 17.23
CA THR A 65 -0.03 0.40 17.88
C THR A 65 0.69 1.50 17.10
N LEU A 66 1.02 2.60 17.77
CA LEU A 66 1.80 3.69 17.19
C LEU A 66 3.30 3.39 17.20
N ALA A 67 4.07 4.20 16.50
CA ALA A 67 5.53 4.04 16.38
C ALA A 67 6.25 4.10 17.74
N ASP A 68 5.69 4.81 18.73
CA ASP A 68 6.21 4.87 20.10
C ASP A 68 5.81 3.66 20.97
N GLY A 69 5.09 2.69 20.40
CA GLY A 69 4.60 1.49 21.09
C GLY A 69 3.30 1.71 21.87
N SER A 70 2.75 2.92 21.90
CA SER A 70 1.47 3.18 22.54
C SER A 70 0.30 2.55 21.76
N LEU A 71 -0.77 2.23 22.48
CA LEU A 71 -1.99 1.68 21.91
C LEU A 71 -3.08 2.74 21.91
N ILE A 72 -3.65 3.01 20.74
CA ILE A 72 -4.80 3.88 20.57
C ILE A 72 -5.97 3.12 19.95
N LEU A 73 -7.18 3.67 20.05
CA LEU A 73 -8.34 3.19 19.31
C LEU A 73 -8.52 4.04 18.06
N SER A 74 -8.27 3.46 16.89
CA SER A 74 -8.44 4.13 15.61
C SER A 74 -9.82 3.83 15.03
N THR A 75 -10.49 4.88 14.56
CA THR A 75 -11.77 4.74 13.84
C THR A 75 -11.51 4.36 12.38
N LEU A 76 -12.21 3.31 11.93
CA LEU A 76 -12.10 2.77 10.58
C LEU A 76 -13.28 3.21 9.72
N TYR A 77 -13.03 3.56 8.47
CA TYR A 77 -14.04 3.96 7.50
C TYR A 77 -13.92 3.12 6.22
N PHE A 78 -15.04 2.85 5.56
CA PHE A 78 -14.99 2.30 4.20
C PHE A 78 -14.71 3.41 3.19
N ALA A 79 -13.79 3.15 2.27
CA ALA A 79 -13.47 4.06 1.16
C ALA A 79 -13.15 3.28 -0.11
N SER A 80 -13.38 3.91 -1.27
CA SER A 80 -12.99 3.37 -2.58
C SER A 80 -11.72 4.07 -3.04
N VAL A 81 -10.58 3.39 -2.98
CA VAL A 81 -9.28 3.94 -3.38
C VAL A 81 -8.99 3.58 -4.84
N GLU A 82 -8.60 4.55 -5.66
CA GLU A 82 -8.07 4.29 -6.99
C GLU A 82 -6.61 3.82 -6.89
N TRP A 83 -6.35 2.58 -7.28
CA TRP A 83 -5.07 1.90 -7.10
C TRP A 83 -4.76 1.02 -8.32
N ASP A 84 -3.59 1.23 -8.94
CA ASP A 84 -3.17 0.52 -10.17
C ASP A 84 -4.24 0.53 -11.29
N GLY A 85 -4.94 1.66 -11.44
CA GLY A 85 -5.99 1.85 -12.45
C GLY A 85 -7.33 1.16 -12.13
N ILE A 86 -7.49 0.58 -10.94
CA ILE A 86 -8.75 -0.02 -10.47
C ILE A 86 -9.24 0.63 -9.19
N ARG A 87 -10.55 0.60 -8.95
CA ARG A 87 -11.12 1.01 -7.66
C ARG A 87 -11.16 -0.16 -6.69
N VAL A 88 -10.52 0.00 -5.53
CA VAL A 88 -10.46 -0.98 -4.46
C VAL A 88 -11.27 -0.47 -3.27
N LEU A 89 -12.34 -1.19 -2.92
CA LEU A 89 -13.08 -0.93 -1.68
C LEU A 89 -12.28 -1.49 -0.50
N THR A 90 -11.92 -0.63 0.45
CA THR A 90 -11.06 -0.97 1.58
C THR A 90 -11.45 -0.21 2.85
N GLN A 91 -10.84 -0.60 3.98
CA GLN A 91 -10.92 0.14 5.24
C GLN A 91 -9.73 1.08 5.39
N VAL A 92 -10.01 2.36 5.63
CA VAL A 92 -9.02 3.40 5.91
C VAL A 92 -9.15 3.88 7.35
N VAL A 93 -8.04 4.36 7.91
CA VAL A 93 -8.03 5.04 9.22
C VAL A 93 -8.12 6.55 8.97
N ALA A 94 -8.87 7.28 9.79
CA ALA A 94 -8.88 8.74 9.75
C ALA A 94 -8.08 9.29 10.93
N ASP A 95 -6.78 9.43 10.73
CA ASP A 95 -5.84 9.84 11.77
C ASP A 95 -4.57 10.43 11.13
N GLY A 96 -3.91 11.33 11.85
CA GLY A 96 -2.74 12.06 11.39
C GLY A 96 -3.05 13.29 10.52
N ASP A 97 -1.97 13.94 10.10
CA ASP A 97 -1.93 15.15 9.27
C ASP A 97 -1.48 14.89 7.83
N VAL A 98 -0.88 13.71 7.59
CA VAL A 98 -0.41 13.22 6.30
C VAL A 98 -1.10 11.89 5.96
N PRO A 99 -1.69 11.73 4.76
CA PRO A 99 -2.20 10.44 4.33
C PRO A 99 -1.06 9.44 4.18
N LEU A 100 -1.23 8.23 4.70
CA LEU A 100 -0.27 7.15 4.60
C LEU A 100 -0.78 6.06 3.67
N VAL A 101 0.08 5.47 2.85
CA VAL A 101 -0.15 4.19 2.17
C VAL A 101 0.59 3.11 2.95
N GLY A 102 -0.14 2.13 3.44
CA GLY A 102 0.38 1.06 4.29
C GLY A 102 0.56 -0.27 3.57
N MET A 103 1.16 -1.21 4.30
CA MET A 103 1.57 -2.52 3.79
C MET A 103 0.40 -3.40 3.31
N LYS A 104 -0.83 -3.23 3.82
CA LYS A 104 -1.98 -4.00 3.32
C LYS A 104 -2.43 -3.55 1.93
N LEU A 105 -2.28 -2.26 1.57
CA LEU A 105 -2.60 -1.79 0.22
C LEU A 105 -1.50 -2.18 -0.78
N LEU A 106 -0.26 -2.26 -0.31
CA LEU A 106 0.91 -2.72 -1.07
C LEU A 106 0.97 -4.25 -1.23
N ALA A 107 0.14 -5.02 -0.52
CA ALA A 107 0.16 -6.47 -0.60
C ALA A 107 -0.08 -6.96 -2.04
N GLY A 108 0.82 -7.80 -2.56
CA GLY A 108 0.80 -8.23 -3.96
C GLY A 108 1.49 -7.28 -4.95
N TYR A 109 2.21 -6.27 -4.45
CA TYR A 109 3.06 -5.38 -5.24
C TYR A 109 4.51 -5.43 -4.77
N ASN A 110 5.43 -5.17 -5.69
CA ASN A 110 6.80 -4.79 -5.38
C ASN A 110 6.87 -3.27 -5.24
N LEU A 111 7.49 -2.79 -4.17
CA LEU A 111 7.86 -1.39 -3.98
C LEU A 111 9.37 -1.29 -4.22
N SER A 112 9.77 -0.43 -5.17
CA SER A 112 11.17 -0.08 -5.42
C SER A 112 11.37 1.42 -5.20
N VAL A 113 12.43 1.77 -4.48
CA VAL A 113 12.76 3.15 -4.13
C VAL A 113 14.27 3.36 -4.30
N ASP A 114 14.64 4.24 -5.22
CA ASP A 114 16.03 4.69 -5.35
C ASP A 114 16.22 5.92 -4.44
N VAL A 115 16.78 5.77 -3.23
CA VAL A 115 16.90 6.88 -2.26
C VAL A 115 18.09 7.79 -2.61
N THR A 116 17.99 8.53 -3.72
CA THR A 116 19.00 9.44 -4.24
C THR A 116 18.37 10.74 -4.77
N ASP A 117 19.17 11.73 -5.16
CA ASP A 117 18.66 12.90 -5.90
C ASP A 117 18.01 12.44 -7.21
N ASN A 118 16.78 12.88 -7.48
CA ASN A 118 15.98 12.45 -8.63
C ASN A 118 15.71 10.93 -8.69
N GLY A 119 15.81 10.26 -7.55
CA GLY A 119 15.52 8.83 -7.44
C GLY A 119 14.06 8.50 -7.73
N LYS A 120 13.83 7.28 -8.23
CA LYS A 120 12.51 6.80 -8.62
C LYS A 120 11.79 6.13 -7.45
N VAL A 121 10.46 6.21 -7.48
CA VAL A 121 9.57 5.41 -6.65
C VAL A 121 8.62 4.68 -7.59
N GLU A 122 8.65 3.37 -7.56
CA GLU A 122 7.86 2.51 -8.45
C GLU A 122 7.14 1.43 -7.65
N ILE A 123 5.84 1.28 -7.89
CA ILE A 123 5.02 0.21 -7.32
C ILE A 123 4.51 -0.65 -8.49
N MET A 124 4.98 -1.88 -8.55
CA MET A 124 4.69 -2.82 -9.64
C MET A 124 3.91 -4.01 -9.12
N ARG A 125 2.77 -4.30 -9.76
CA ARG A 125 1.97 -5.47 -9.40
C ARG A 125 2.79 -6.74 -9.62
N LEU A 126 2.86 -7.58 -8.59
CA LEU A 126 3.45 -8.90 -8.72
C LEU A 126 2.50 -9.77 -9.53
N VAL A 127 3.00 -10.33 -10.63
CA VAL A 127 2.32 -11.43 -11.30
C VAL A 127 2.49 -12.63 -10.38
N PRO A 128 1.41 -13.31 -9.94
CA PRO A 128 1.57 -14.53 -9.15
C PRO A 128 2.48 -15.46 -9.94
N LEU A 129 3.53 -15.98 -9.29
CA LEU A 129 4.28 -17.08 -9.88
C LEU A 129 3.24 -18.15 -10.22
N ARG A 130 3.04 -18.42 -11.51
CA ARG A 130 2.40 -19.67 -11.90
C ARG A 130 3.27 -20.72 -11.25
N TYR A 131 2.70 -21.52 -10.35
CA TYR A 131 3.33 -22.74 -9.90
C TYR A 131 3.64 -23.52 -11.19
N ALA A 132 4.89 -23.47 -11.65
CA ALA A 132 5.35 -24.48 -12.59
C ALA A 132 5.17 -25.78 -11.81
N ALA A 133 4.42 -26.72 -12.37
CA ALA A 133 4.34 -28.04 -11.77
C ALA A 133 5.79 -28.50 -11.50
N PRO A 134 6.08 -29.09 -10.33
CA PRO A 134 7.39 -29.68 -10.11
C PRO A 134 7.70 -30.59 -11.30
N PRO A 135 8.96 -30.64 -11.78
CA PRO A 135 9.34 -31.57 -12.83
C PRO A 135 8.82 -32.95 -12.41
N THR A 136 8.04 -33.58 -13.26
CA THR A 136 7.61 -34.96 -13.05
C THR A 136 8.87 -35.83 -13.00
N ASP A 137 8.92 -36.80 -12.10
CA ASP A 137 10.06 -37.74 -11.89
C ASP A 137 10.45 -38.58 -13.14
N GLU A 138 10.00 -38.22 -14.34
CA GLU A 138 10.34 -38.90 -15.61
C GLU A 138 11.73 -38.52 -16.15
N ASP A 139 12.40 -37.52 -15.55
CA ASP A 139 13.80 -37.15 -15.86
C ASP A 139 14.80 -37.68 -14.82
N GLU A 140 14.53 -38.84 -14.19
CA GLU A 140 15.59 -39.56 -13.47
C GLU A 140 16.57 -40.15 -14.50
N PRO A 141 17.87 -39.79 -14.47
CA PRO A 141 18.84 -40.42 -15.35
C PRO A 141 18.93 -41.90 -14.98
N THR A 142 18.50 -42.77 -15.90
CA THR A 142 18.68 -44.21 -15.78
C THR A 142 20.16 -44.50 -15.56
N GLU A 143 20.52 -45.10 -14.42
CA GLU A 143 21.88 -45.55 -14.13
C GLU A 143 22.45 -46.35 -15.32
N PRO A 144 23.72 -46.12 -15.72
CA PRO A 144 24.31 -46.87 -16.80
C PRO A 144 24.49 -48.34 -16.37
N ASP A 145 23.83 -49.24 -17.11
CA ASP A 145 23.97 -50.69 -17.00
C ASP A 145 25.45 -51.07 -17.15
N THR A 146 26.06 -51.51 -16.04
CA THR A 146 27.43 -52.01 -16.02
C THR A 146 27.40 -53.53 -16.21
N ARG A 147 27.64 -53.96 -17.45
CA ARG A 147 28.02 -55.33 -17.80
C ARG A 147 29.39 -55.38 -18.45
#